data_AF-A0A0C2M016-F1
#
_entry.id   AF-A0A0C2M016-F1
#
_cell.length_a   1.000
_cell.length_b   1.000
_cell.length_c   1.000
_cell.angle_alpha   90.00
_cell.angle_beta   90.00
_cell.angle_gamma   90.00
#
_symmetry.space_group_name_H-M   'P 1'
#
loop_
_entity.id
_entity.type
_entity.pdbx_description
1 polymer ?
#
loop_
_entity_poly.entity_id
_entity_poly.type
_entity_poly.pdbx_seq_one_letter_code
_entity_poly.pdbx_strand_id
1 'polypeptide(L)'
;MEPCQMFEEFASNVKKIVASKDNDREYGVEWMKKFEESEHVFTTCCRILSSSLGDDVKRHAVKLLRSKIAKTSASFDENGALDLYRELISTLETSPSIEIGTQVPLTTIEVCRMMTRVIPPEHVMESNIIMRIHQIIQEMDTEDPGYIRALVKYLVSSVSVFEPLINGETCSSYGLGLRIVWDLQIFLESAIKRNDRELYCEIFFDETLKALAVSNTGQNENLFDVKDEFLAVFRNSIRKCLQTAFKLKSPQPYLEILLSSIRTDPNDFSKLEPGIFYASSMLNNPKFAVDCHEVVKLILNIPPDAPVTLIKTCCEFLRDFIENCDVAENSSLTREISFDSIYQWLATVPDPASETLKRDREPRKDVLSDNISDCKYINNILVRCRESDHVERLAKLIGDVIRNTHENDAIEVLRGVLDFYKDPVYHQIENNSDRSESARITIFHMTALSIILNNTGDVNVNWDQYSRGSRLPKHLGDTYWGLSNQVIKFIPRKRNRTASFGAGFEIIITLYIDCDF
;
A
#
# COMPACT_ATOMS: atom_id res chain seq x y z
N MET A 1 40.82 31.07 -22.75
CA MET A 1 39.75 31.01 -23.75
C MET A 1 38.62 31.89 -23.26
N GLU A 2 38.00 32.67 -24.15
CA GLU A 2 36.80 33.42 -23.75
C GLU A 2 35.64 32.44 -23.46
N PRO A 3 34.74 32.74 -22.50
CA PRO A 3 33.60 31.87 -22.15
C PRO A 3 32.69 31.52 -23.34
N CYS A 4 32.58 32.40 -24.34
CA CYS A 4 31.80 32.14 -25.55
C CYS A 4 32.45 31.07 -26.44
N GLN A 5 33.78 31.07 -26.57
CA GLN A 5 34.50 30.08 -27.37
C GLN A 5 34.43 28.68 -26.75
N MET A 6 34.54 28.55 -25.43
CA MET A 6 34.46 27.25 -24.75
C MET A 6 33.13 26.52 -24.99
N PHE A 7 32.04 27.27 -25.15
CA PHE A 7 30.72 26.68 -25.37
C PHE A 7 30.58 26.07 -26.77
N GLU A 8 31.05 26.76 -27.81
CA GLU A 8 31.04 26.24 -29.17
C GLU A 8 32.03 25.09 -29.33
N GLU A 9 33.21 25.20 -28.72
CA GLU A 9 34.21 24.14 -28.70
C GLU A 9 33.70 22.90 -27.98
N PHE A 10 33.00 23.05 -26.85
CA PHE A 10 32.40 21.93 -26.15
C PHE A 10 31.41 21.18 -27.05
N ALA A 11 30.46 21.91 -27.65
CA ALA A 11 29.45 21.30 -28.52
C ALA A 11 30.08 20.61 -29.74
N SER A 12 31.11 21.22 -30.33
CA SER A 12 31.88 20.64 -31.44
C SER A 12 32.60 19.35 -31.02
N ASN A 13 33.25 19.33 -29.86
CA ASN A 13 33.98 18.17 -29.38
C ASN A 13 33.04 17.03 -28.94
N VAL A 14 31.85 17.32 -28.39
CA VAL A 14 30.83 16.26 -28.18
C VAL A 14 30.43 15.62 -29.51
N LYS A 15 30.21 16.42 -30.57
CA LYS A 15 29.89 15.88 -31.90
C LYS A 15 30.99 14.97 -32.41
N LYS A 16 32.27 15.31 -32.18
CA LYS A 16 33.41 14.45 -32.54
C LYS A 16 33.44 13.14 -31.74
N ILE A 17 33.11 13.18 -30.44
CA ILE A 17 33.04 11.98 -29.59
C ILE A 17 31.93 11.04 -30.04
N VAL A 18 30.79 11.59 -30.45
CA VAL A 18 29.62 10.83 -30.92
C VAL A 18 29.82 10.33 -32.36
N ALA A 19 30.54 11.08 -33.20
CA ALA A 19 30.86 10.67 -34.56
C ALA A 19 31.83 9.46 -34.58
N SER A 20 31.55 8.48 -35.43
CA SER A 20 32.18 7.15 -35.43
C SER A 20 33.60 7.08 -36.03
N LYS A 21 34.32 8.20 -36.19
CA LYS A 21 35.69 8.18 -36.73
C LYS A 21 36.72 8.22 -35.61
N ASP A 22 37.59 7.22 -35.57
CA ASP A 22 38.50 6.97 -34.44
C ASP A 22 39.40 8.18 -34.10
N ASN A 23 39.99 8.84 -35.11
CA ASN A 23 40.90 9.98 -34.87
C ASN A 23 40.19 11.22 -34.29
N ASP A 24 39.00 11.55 -34.79
CA ASP A 24 38.24 12.72 -34.29
C ASP A 24 37.70 12.46 -32.88
N ARG A 25 37.32 11.21 -32.60
CA ARG A 25 36.85 10.77 -31.30
C ARG A 25 37.94 10.87 -30.25
N GLU A 26 39.16 10.41 -30.56
CA GLU A 26 40.30 10.48 -29.63
C GLU A 26 40.62 11.94 -29.26
N TYR A 27 40.67 12.83 -30.26
CA TYR A 27 40.86 14.26 -30.03
C TYR A 27 39.77 14.85 -29.13
N GLY A 28 38.50 14.51 -29.41
CA GLY A 28 37.37 14.96 -28.60
C GLY A 28 37.45 14.49 -27.15
N VAL A 29 37.82 13.23 -26.91
CA VAL A 29 38.00 12.65 -25.57
C VAL A 29 39.14 13.34 -24.83
N GLU A 30 40.28 13.55 -25.48
CA GLU A 30 41.43 14.23 -24.87
C GLU A 30 41.09 15.66 -24.47
N TRP A 31 40.39 16.40 -25.34
CA TRP A 31 39.91 17.75 -25.04
C TRP A 31 38.94 17.75 -23.85
N MET A 32 37.99 16.80 -23.80
CA MET A 32 37.03 16.70 -22.68
C MET A 32 37.73 16.43 -21.34
N LYS A 33 38.78 15.62 -21.33
CA LYS A 33 39.57 15.36 -20.12
C LYS A 33 40.26 16.64 -19.62
N LYS A 34 40.87 17.42 -20.52
CA LYS A 34 41.47 18.72 -20.18
C LYS A 34 40.42 19.73 -19.72
N PHE A 35 39.26 19.73 -20.39
CA PHE A 35 38.15 20.60 -20.04
C PHE A 35 37.56 20.27 -18.66
N GLU A 36 37.50 18.99 -18.28
CA GLU A 36 37.06 18.57 -16.95
C GLU A 36 37.93 19.16 -15.82
N GLU A 37 39.24 19.28 -16.07
CA GLU A 37 40.20 19.85 -15.14
C GLU A 37 40.11 21.38 -15.06
N SER A 38 39.48 22.04 -16.05
CA SER A 38 39.29 23.49 -16.09
C SER A 38 38.44 24.01 -14.92
N GLU A 39 38.74 25.23 -14.48
CA GLU A 39 37.93 26.00 -13.52
C GLU A 39 36.59 26.41 -14.13
N HIS A 40 36.51 26.53 -15.45
CA HIS A 40 35.30 26.95 -16.16
C HIS A 40 34.33 25.81 -16.50
N VAL A 41 34.66 24.55 -16.13
CA VAL A 41 33.84 23.38 -16.45
C VAL A 41 32.41 23.58 -15.93
N PHE A 42 32.28 24.10 -14.71
CA PHE A 42 31.00 24.24 -14.04
C PHE A 42 30.11 25.26 -14.75
N THR A 43 30.54 26.52 -14.83
CA THR A 43 29.80 27.62 -15.46
C THR A 43 29.44 27.30 -16.92
N THR A 44 30.36 26.70 -17.66
CA THR A 44 30.15 26.35 -19.07
C THR A 44 29.13 25.22 -19.21
N CYS A 45 29.23 24.16 -18.39
CA CYS A 45 28.25 23.07 -18.38
C CYS A 45 26.86 23.57 -17.98
N CYS A 46 26.74 24.43 -16.97
CA CYS A 46 25.46 25.07 -16.61
C CYS A 46 24.86 25.83 -17.80
N ARG A 47 25.67 26.64 -18.49
CA ARG A 47 25.23 27.38 -19.67
C ARG A 47 24.79 26.46 -20.82
N ILE A 48 25.45 25.32 -20.99
CA ILE A 48 25.06 24.29 -21.96
C ILE A 48 23.71 23.67 -21.59
N LEU A 49 23.48 23.35 -20.32
CA LEU A 49 22.21 22.78 -19.87
C LEU A 49 21.03 23.73 -20.11
N SER A 50 21.22 25.04 -19.92
CA SER A 50 20.23 26.08 -20.20
C SER A 50 20.11 26.47 -21.68
N SER A 51 20.91 25.89 -22.58
CA SER A 51 20.90 26.25 -24.00
C SER A 51 19.93 25.41 -24.84
N SER A 52 19.76 25.78 -26.12
CA SER A 52 19.02 25.03 -27.13
C SER A 52 19.83 23.91 -27.82
N LEU A 53 21.03 23.59 -27.32
CA LEU A 53 21.85 22.51 -27.87
C LEU A 53 21.17 21.13 -27.71
N GLY A 54 21.52 20.20 -28.59
CA GLY A 54 20.94 18.85 -28.60
C GLY A 54 21.28 18.00 -27.36
N ASP A 55 20.44 17.00 -27.09
CA ASP A 55 20.49 16.16 -25.89
C ASP A 55 21.83 15.47 -25.65
N ASP A 56 22.55 15.07 -26.70
CA ASP A 56 23.86 14.43 -26.57
C ASP A 56 24.90 15.35 -25.92
N VAL A 57 24.83 16.65 -26.23
CA VAL A 57 25.70 17.68 -25.67
C VAL A 57 25.36 17.92 -24.21
N LYS A 58 24.07 18.07 -23.90
CA LYS A 58 23.59 18.23 -22.52
C LYS A 58 23.94 17.01 -21.67
N ARG A 59 23.79 15.78 -22.19
CA ARG A 59 24.16 14.54 -21.50
C ARG A 59 25.65 14.46 -21.18
N HIS A 60 26.53 14.96 -22.05
CA HIS A 60 27.96 15.04 -21.76
C HIS A 60 28.28 16.11 -20.71
N ALA A 61 27.59 17.26 -20.73
CA ALA A 61 27.73 18.27 -19.70
C ALA A 61 27.34 17.71 -18.31
N VAL A 62 26.23 16.96 -18.22
CA VAL A 62 25.83 16.23 -17.00
C VAL A 62 26.91 15.26 -16.52
N LYS A 63 27.51 14.48 -17.43
CA LYS A 63 28.57 13.52 -17.07
C LYS A 63 29.79 14.24 -16.48
N LEU A 64 30.20 15.35 -17.08
CA LEU A 64 31.33 16.14 -16.60
C LEU A 64 31.06 16.79 -15.25
N LEU A 65 29.86 17.35 -15.05
CA LEU A 65 29.44 17.89 -13.76
C LEU A 65 29.49 16.83 -12.67
N ARG A 66 28.91 15.64 -12.91
CA ARG A 66 28.97 14.50 -11.97
C ARG A 66 30.41 14.11 -11.63
N SER A 67 31.26 13.99 -12.63
CA SER A 67 32.66 13.58 -12.44
C SER A 67 33.46 14.65 -11.67
N LYS A 68 33.24 15.94 -11.98
CA LYS A 68 33.85 17.06 -11.25
C LYS A 68 33.39 17.06 -9.79
N ILE A 69 32.09 16.95 -9.55
CA ILE A 69 31.49 16.87 -8.22
C ILE A 69 32.10 15.71 -7.42
N ALA A 70 32.17 14.51 -8.01
CA ALA A 70 32.73 13.33 -7.34
C ALA A 70 34.22 13.49 -7.00
N LYS A 71 34.99 14.19 -7.84
CA LYS A 71 36.40 14.51 -7.56
C LYS A 71 36.52 15.55 -6.44
N THR A 72 35.65 16.57 -6.44
CA THR A 72 35.64 17.63 -5.42
C THR A 72 35.19 17.09 -4.06
N SER A 73 34.16 16.24 -4.02
CA SER A 73 33.68 15.62 -2.77
C SER A 73 34.70 14.66 -2.16
N ALA A 74 35.56 14.05 -2.97
CA ALA A 74 36.68 13.25 -2.48
C ALA A 74 37.82 14.09 -1.88
N SER A 75 37.90 15.39 -2.19
CA SER A 75 39.01 16.27 -1.78
C SER A 75 38.64 17.32 -0.74
N PHE A 76 37.36 17.60 -0.51
CA PHE A 76 36.86 18.62 0.42
C PHE A 76 36.03 18.01 1.57
N ASP A 77 35.83 18.78 2.63
CA ASP A 77 34.80 18.48 3.64
C ASP A 77 33.40 18.60 3.00
N GLU A 78 32.35 18.05 3.63
CA GLU A 78 30.97 18.04 3.11
C GLU A 78 30.47 19.40 2.59
N ASN A 79 31.03 20.50 3.11
CA ASN A 79 30.68 21.87 2.73
C ASN A 79 31.04 22.23 1.28
N GLY A 80 32.14 21.70 0.73
CA GLY A 80 32.59 22.05 -0.62
C GLY A 80 31.68 21.52 -1.74
N ALA A 81 31.08 20.35 -1.55
CA ALA A 81 30.09 19.81 -2.48
C ALA A 81 28.78 20.62 -2.43
N LEU A 82 28.33 20.99 -1.22
CA LEU A 82 27.15 21.83 -0.98
C LEU A 82 27.24 23.20 -1.66
N ASP A 83 28.40 23.86 -1.62
CA ASP A 83 28.58 25.15 -2.29
C ASP A 83 28.51 25.02 -3.82
N LEU A 84 29.03 23.93 -4.37
CA LEU A 84 28.88 23.62 -5.80
C LEU A 84 27.40 23.39 -6.18
N TYR A 85 26.62 22.72 -5.33
CA TYR A 85 25.17 22.57 -5.56
C TYR A 85 24.44 23.89 -5.45
N ARG A 86 24.77 24.74 -4.47
CA ARG A 86 24.18 26.08 -4.33
C ARG A 86 24.46 26.94 -5.55
N GLU A 87 25.68 26.90 -6.08
CA GLU A 87 26.04 27.63 -7.30
C GLU A 87 25.30 27.07 -8.53
N LEU A 88 25.07 25.76 -8.60
CA LEU A 88 24.27 25.12 -9.65
C LEU A 88 22.84 25.66 -9.63
N ILE A 89 22.23 25.63 -8.45
CA ILE A 89 20.86 26.08 -8.20
C ILE A 89 20.74 27.57 -8.51
N SER A 90 21.65 28.39 -7.99
CA SER A 90 21.66 29.84 -8.21
C SER A 90 21.82 30.23 -9.69
N THR A 91 22.73 29.55 -10.40
CA THR A 91 22.94 29.78 -11.85
C THR A 91 21.68 29.45 -12.66
N LEU A 92 20.87 28.51 -12.18
CA LEU A 92 19.65 28.09 -12.85
C LEU A 92 18.46 28.97 -12.46
N GLU A 93 18.33 29.37 -11.19
CA GLU A 93 17.34 30.36 -10.75
C GLU A 93 17.49 31.70 -11.48
N THR A 94 18.73 32.06 -11.83
CA THR A 94 19.04 33.30 -12.56
C THR A 94 19.01 33.15 -14.09
N SER A 95 18.70 31.97 -14.61
CA SER A 95 18.65 31.75 -16.05
C SER A 95 17.43 32.46 -16.67
N PRO A 96 17.62 33.36 -17.66
CA PRO A 96 16.52 34.13 -18.26
C PRO A 96 15.49 33.26 -18.99
N SER A 97 15.79 31.98 -19.24
CA SER A 97 14.84 30.96 -19.74
C SER A 97 13.74 30.62 -18.74
N ILE A 98 13.88 31.03 -17.47
CA ILE A 98 12.95 30.78 -16.36
C ILE A 98 12.14 32.04 -16.02
N GLU A 99 12.36 33.17 -16.71
CA GLU A 99 11.55 34.37 -16.49
C GLU A 99 10.07 34.10 -16.78
N ILE A 100 9.27 34.52 -15.80
CA ILE A 100 7.86 34.24 -15.58
C ILE A 100 7.02 34.81 -16.73
N GLY A 101 6.84 34.01 -17.78
CA GLY A 101 5.93 34.31 -18.88
C GLY A 101 5.20 33.05 -19.31
N THR A 102 4.01 32.82 -18.73
CA THR A 102 2.89 31.88 -19.04
C THR A 102 3.13 30.48 -19.62
N GLN A 103 4.34 30.08 -20.00
CA GLN A 103 4.70 28.75 -20.47
C GLN A 103 6.05 28.40 -19.88
N VAL A 104 6.06 27.60 -18.82
CA VAL A 104 7.29 27.00 -18.30
C VAL A 104 7.83 26.08 -19.40
N PRO A 105 8.98 26.36 -20.05
CA PRO A 105 9.41 25.57 -21.21
C PRO A 105 9.64 24.10 -20.86
N LEU A 106 9.37 23.16 -21.80
CA LEU A 106 9.62 21.72 -21.64
C LEU A 106 11.08 21.44 -21.22
N THR A 107 11.98 22.31 -21.69
CA THR A 107 13.40 22.34 -21.34
C THR A 107 13.66 22.56 -19.85
N THR A 108 12.80 23.28 -19.12
CA THR A 108 12.93 23.49 -17.68
C THR A 108 12.68 22.19 -16.91
N ILE A 109 11.65 21.42 -17.29
CA ILE A 109 11.40 20.10 -16.69
C ILE A 109 12.55 19.14 -16.98
N GLU A 110 13.09 19.16 -18.21
CA GLU A 110 14.25 18.33 -18.57
C GLU A 110 15.53 18.75 -17.84
N VAL A 111 15.75 20.05 -17.65
CA VAL A 111 16.87 20.55 -16.85
C VAL A 111 16.72 20.09 -15.40
N CYS A 112 15.53 20.23 -14.81
CA CYS A 112 15.22 19.65 -13.50
C CYS A 112 15.49 18.15 -13.43
N ARG A 113 15.13 17.39 -14.48
CA ARG A 113 15.42 15.95 -14.63
C ARG A 113 16.90 15.63 -14.62
N MET A 114 17.65 16.44 -15.34
CA MET A 114 19.09 16.29 -15.43
C MET A 114 19.75 16.67 -14.10
N MET A 115 19.23 17.66 -13.38
CA MET A 115 19.72 18.05 -12.07
C MET A 115 19.49 17.00 -11.00
N THR A 116 18.29 16.42 -10.88
CA THR A 116 18.03 15.36 -9.89
C THR A 116 18.87 14.11 -10.13
N ARG A 117 19.44 13.97 -11.33
CA ARG A 117 20.43 12.95 -11.64
C ARG A 117 21.85 13.37 -11.23
N VAL A 118 22.19 14.65 -11.21
CA VAL A 118 23.54 15.14 -10.86
C VAL A 118 23.72 15.25 -9.35
N ILE A 119 22.66 15.63 -8.63
CA ILE A 119 22.67 15.83 -7.19
C ILE A 119 22.54 14.45 -6.51
N PRO A 120 23.42 14.11 -5.55
CA PRO A 120 23.30 12.94 -4.71
C PRO A 120 21.94 12.93 -4.02
N PRO A 121 21.27 11.78 -3.92
CA PRO A 121 19.93 11.69 -3.34
C PRO A 121 19.76 12.43 -2.01
N GLU A 122 20.78 12.40 -1.16
CA GLU A 122 20.87 13.10 0.14
C GLU A 122 20.63 14.62 0.03
N HIS A 123 21.13 15.25 -1.04
CA HIS A 123 21.04 16.70 -1.25
C HIS A 123 19.95 17.10 -2.25
N VAL A 124 19.33 16.13 -2.95
CA VAL A 124 18.22 16.41 -3.87
C VAL A 124 17.07 17.07 -3.11
N MET A 125 16.84 16.66 -1.86
CA MET A 125 15.78 17.19 -1.00
C MET A 125 16.08 18.58 -0.45
N GLU A 126 17.35 18.89 -0.22
CA GLU A 126 17.83 20.21 0.21
C GLU A 126 17.88 21.19 -0.96
N SER A 127 17.99 20.68 -2.19
CA SER A 127 17.85 21.50 -3.37
C SER A 127 16.40 21.95 -3.49
N ASN A 128 16.17 23.27 -3.47
CA ASN A 128 14.87 23.87 -3.76
C ASN A 128 14.26 23.43 -5.10
N ILE A 129 14.96 22.61 -5.90
CA ILE A 129 14.56 22.08 -7.19
C ILE A 129 13.21 21.36 -7.11
N ILE A 130 12.97 20.47 -6.14
CA ILE A 130 11.64 19.83 -6.13
C ILE A 130 10.56 20.77 -5.63
N MET A 131 10.85 21.65 -4.66
CA MET A 131 9.92 22.73 -4.30
C MET A 131 9.60 23.62 -5.49
N ARG A 132 10.58 23.87 -6.37
CA ARG A 132 10.41 24.63 -7.60
C ARG A 132 9.61 23.86 -8.63
N ILE A 133 9.77 22.53 -8.72
CA ILE A 133 8.96 21.69 -9.59
C ILE A 133 7.53 21.62 -9.11
N HIS A 134 7.32 21.46 -7.81
CA HIS A 134 6.01 21.58 -7.17
C HIS A 134 5.38 22.94 -7.46
N GLN A 135 6.15 24.03 -7.39
CA GLN A 135 5.65 25.36 -7.73
C GLN A 135 5.35 25.50 -9.24
N ILE A 136 6.22 24.99 -10.12
CA ILE A 136 6.00 24.93 -11.56
C ILE A 136 4.69 24.19 -11.85
N ILE A 137 4.49 23.05 -11.20
CA ILE A 137 3.26 22.26 -11.26
C ILE A 137 2.04 23.08 -10.87
N GLN A 138 2.10 23.82 -9.76
CA GLN A 138 0.98 24.65 -9.28
C GLN A 138 0.68 25.85 -10.18
N GLU A 139 1.71 26.40 -10.84
CA GLU A 139 1.60 27.56 -11.75
C GLU A 139 1.26 27.15 -13.19
N MET A 140 1.28 25.85 -13.50
CA MET A 140 1.14 25.33 -14.85
C MET A 140 -0.30 25.35 -15.36
N ASP A 141 -0.44 25.60 -16.67
CA ASP A 141 -1.70 25.37 -17.36
C ASP A 141 -1.96 23.86 -17.44
N THR A 142 -2.90 23.40 -16.60
CA THR A 142 -3.30 21.99 -16.56
C THR A 142 -3.92 21.52 -17.87
N GLU A 143 -4.19 22.40 -18.83
CA GLU A 143 -4.81 22.11 -20.14
C GLU A 143 -3.81 21.65 -21.21
N ASP A 144 -2.49 21.80 -21.04
CA ASP A 144 -1.49 21.37 -22.05
C ASP A 144 -1.02 19.91 -21.85
N PRO A 145 -1.38 18.98 -22.76
CA PRO A 145 -1.01 17.57 -22.66
C PRO A 145 0.51 17.30 -22.84
N GLY A 146 1.22 18.13 -23.59
CA GLY A 146 2.67 17.98 -23.78
C GLY A 146 3.45 18.14 -22.49
N TYR A 147 3.02 19.09 -21.66
CA TYR A 147 3.62 19.37 -20.35
C TYR A 147 3.32 18.27 -19.33
N ILE A 148 2.07 17.82 -19.24
CA ILE A 148 1.69 16.71 -18.34
C ILE A 148 2.57 15.49 -18.62
N ARG A 149 2.75 15.15 -19.90
CA ARG A 149 3.61 14.02 -20.32
C ARG A 149 5.06 14.18 -19.91
N ALA A 150 5.65 15.36 -20.09
CA ALA A 150 7.04 15.61 -19.68
C ALA A 150 7.19 15.57 -18.16
N LEU A 151 6.20 16.10 -17.43
CA LEU A 151 6.18 16.11 -15.98
C LEU A 151 6.10 14.69 -15.40
N VAL A 152 5.14 13.87 -15.84
CA VAL A 152 5.02 12.48 -15.36
C VAL A 152 6.31 11.70 -15.63
N LYS A 153 6.89 11.84 -16.83
CA LYS A 153 8.20 11.23 -17.16
C LYS A 153 9.33 11.72 -16.26
N TYR A 154 9.34 13.03 -15.93
CA TYR A 154 10.31 13.57 -14.98
C TYR A 154 10.14 12.92 -13.61
N LEU A 155 8.92 12.99 -13.06
CA LEU A 155 8.60 12.51 -11.72
C LEU A 155 8.98 11.05 -11.54
N VAL A 156 8.63 10.20 -12.50
CA VAL A 156 8.93 8.77 -12.40
C VAL A 156 10.40 8.49 -12.61
N SER A 157 11.06 9.23 -13.49
CA SER A 157 12.52 9.14 -13.59
C SER A 157 13.23 9.60 -12.32
N SER A 158 12.67 10.56 -11.58
CA SER A 158 13.19 10.97 -10.26
C SER A 158 12.96 9.88 -9.23
N VAL A 159 11.74 9.34 -9.12
CA VAL A 159 11.41 8.23 -8.20
C VAL A 159 12.31 7.02 -8.45
N SER A 160 12.57 6.66 -9.72
CA SER A 160 13.45 5.53 -10.07
C SER A 160 14.93 5.73 -9.73
N VAL A 161 15.36 6.98 -9.50
CA VAL A 161 16.75 7.33 -9.18
C VAL A 161 16.95 7.44 -7.66
N PHE A 162 15.87 7.60 -6.88
CA PHE A 162 15.92 7.50 -5.43
C PHE A 162 16.10 6.04 -5.01
N GLU A 163 17.33 5.53 -5.07
CA GLU A 163 17.73 4.44 -4.18
C GLU A 163 17.82 5.03 -2.77
N PRO A 164 17.14 4.48 -1.76
CA PRO A 164 17.22 5.00 -0.40
C PRO A 164 18.65 4.80 0.14
N LEU A 165 19.44 5.88 0.13
CA LEU A 165 20.73 5.94 0.79
C LEU A 165 20.50 6.13 2.27
N ILE A 166 20.73 5.06 3.03
CA ILE A 166 20.83 5.05 4.49
C ILE A 166 19.49 5.32 5.21
N ASN A 167 19.35 4.67 6.35
CA ASN A 167 18.15 4.48 7.16
C ASN A 167 17.51 5.77 7.76
N GLY A 168 17.88 6.99 7.35
CA GLY A 168 17.39 8.25 7.95
C GLY A 168 16.78 9.26 6.97
N GLU A 169 17.28 9.34 5.74
CA GLU A 169 16.85 10.32 4.72
C GLU A 169 15.63 9.87 3.90
N THR A 170 15.14 8.68 4.22
CA THR A 170 13.98 8.09 3.57
C THR A 170 12.71 8.92 3.78
N CYS A 171 12.45 9.44 4.97
CA CYS A 171 11.18 10.11 5.26
C CYS A 171 10.97 11.42 4.50
N SER A 172 12.01 12.23 4.30
CA SER A 172 11.93 13.45 3.49
C SER A 172 11.69 13.09 2.02
N SER A 173 12.51 12.20 1.47
CA SER A 173 12.42 11.67 0.09
C SER A 173 11.02 11.14 -0.23
N TYR A 174 10.46 10.39 0.72
CA TYR A 174 9.11 9.86 0.64
C TYR A 174 8.04 10.95 0.70
N GLY A 175 8.08 11.86 1.69
CA GLY A 175 7.10 12.95 1.82
C GLY A 175 6.97 13.82 0.56
N LEU A 176 8.07 13.97 -0.17
CA LEU A 176 8.09 14.62 -1.47
C LEU A 176 7.45 13.80 -2.59
N GLY A 177 7.71 12.50 -2.64
CA GLY A 177 6.99 11.57 -3.50
C GLY A 177 5.48 11.65 -3.27
N LEU A 178 5.03 11.85 -2.02
CA LEU A 178 3.62 12.10 -1.70
C LEU A 178 3.09 13.37 -2.37
N ARG A 179 3.80 14.48 -2.19
CA ARG A 179 3.41 15.78 -2.74
C ARG A 179 3.30 15.71 -4.25
N ILE A 180 4.26 15.04 -4.87
CA ILE A 180 4.26 14.74 -6.30
C ILE A 180 3.02 13.94 -6.72
N VAL A 181 2.61 12.91 -5.97
CA VAL A 181 1.39 12.15 -6.29
C VAL A 181 0.14 13.01 -6.11
N TRP A 182 0.06 13.83 -5.07
CA TRP A 182 -1.07 14.75 -4.87
C TRP A 182 -1.16 15.79 -5.98
N ASP A 183 -0.03 16.33 -6.39
CA ASP A 183 0.06 17.21 -7.53
C ASP A 183 -0.39 16.52 -8.82
N LEU A 184 0.04 15.27 -9.05
CA LEU A 184 -0.41 14.46 -10.18
C LEU A 184 -1.92 14.19 -10.15
N GLN A 185 -2.52 14.05 -8.96
CA GLN A 185 -3.96 13.88 -8.78
C GLN A 185 -4.75 15.10 -9.28
N ILE A 186 -4.18 16.31 -9.24
CA ILE A 186 -4.82 17.51 -9.81
C ILE A 186 -4.85 17.41 -11.34
N PHE A 187 -3.74 17.01 -11.98
CA PHE A 187 -3.68 16.90 -13.45
C PHE A 187 -4.54 15.77 -13.99
N LEU A 188 -4.38 14.56 -13.46
CA LEU A 188 -5.49 13.87 -12.83
C LEU A 188 -6.94 14.23 -13.22
N GLU A 189 -7.57 14.81 -12.21
CA GLU A 189 -8.93 15.32 -12.18
C GLU A 189 -9.21 16.31 -13.32
N SER A 190 -8.24 17.15 -13.69
CA SER A 190 -8.37 18.07 -14.84
C SER A 190 -8.47 17.33 -16.18
N ALA A 191 -7.64 16.32 -16.42
CA ALA A 191 -7.68 15.51 -17.64
C ALA A 191 -8.99 14.71 -17.74
N ILE A 192 -9.48 14.19 -16.60
CA ILE A 192 -10.82 13.57 -16.50
C ILE A 192 -11.90 14.56 -16.93
N LYS A 193 -11.87 15.79 -16.39
CA LYS A 193 -12.84 16.83 -16.71
C LYS A 193 -12.87 17.18 -18.20
N ARG A 194 -11.71 17.11 -18.88
CA ARG A 194 -11.58 17.32 -20.34
C ARG A 194 -11.95 16.11 -21.20
N ASN A 195 -12.09 14.93 -20.60
CA ASN A 195 -12.24 13.66 -21.32
C ASN A 195 -11.04 13.36 -22.26
N ASP A 196 -9.83 13.77 -21.87
CA ASP A 196 -8.57 13.46 -22.58
C ASP A 196 -8.05 12.07 -22.16
N ARG A 197 -8.58 11.03 -22.81
CA ARG A 197 -8.42 9.63 -22.39
C ARG A 197 -7.06 9.00 -22.73
N GLU A 198 -6.41 9.51 -23.76
CA GLU A 198 -5.27 8.84 -24.41
C GLU A 198 -3.95 9.18 -23.73
N LEU A 199 -3.75 10.47 -23.40
CA LEU A 199 -2.54 10.94 -22.74
C LEU A 199 -2.39 10.41 -21.31
N TYR A 200 -3.49 10.36 -20.57
CA TYR A 200 -3.44 10.09 -19.14
C TYR A 200 -3.25 8.60 -18.83
N CYS A 201 -3.97 7.70 -19.50
CA CYS A 201 -3.99 6.30 -19.09
C CYS A 201 -2.63 5.59 -19.31
N GLU A 202 -2.04 5.67 -20.50
CA GLU A 202 -0.85 4.86 -20.82
C GLU A 202 0.37 5.26 -19.99
N ILE A 203 0.61 6.57 -19.86
CA ILE A 203 1.76 7.07 -19.11
C ILE A 203 1.54 6.84 -17.62
N PHE A 204 0.34 7.12 -17.11
CA PHE A 204 0.08 6.96 -15.69
C PHE A 204 0.20 5.50 -15.27
N PHE A 205 -0.31 4.55 -16.05
CA PHE A 205 -0.26 3.14 -15.67
C PHE A 205 1.16 2.56 -15.72
N ASP A 206 1.89 2.74 -16.82
CA ASP A 206 3.26 2.21 -16.93
C ASP A 206 4.18 2.80 -15.86
N GLU A 207 4.06 4.10 -15.63
CA GLU A 207 4.96 4.81 -14.75
C GLU A 207 4.58 4.62 -13.26
N THR A 208 3.28 4.47 -12.94
CA THR A 208 2.82 4.08 -11.59
C THR A 208 3.29 2.67 -11.23
N LEU A 209 3.20 1.71 -12.16
CA LEU A 209 3.69 0.35 -11.92
C LEU A 209 5.21 0.34 -11.67
N LYS A 210 5.98 1.12 -12.43
CA LYS A 210 7.42 1.30 -12.18
C LYS A 210 7.68 1.93 -10.81
N ALA A 211 6.95 2.98 -10.44
CA ALA A 211 7.10 3.63 -9.14
C ALA A 211 6.78 2.69 -7.97
N LEU A 212 5.72 1.88 -8.09
CA LEU A 212 5.38 0.85 -7.11
C LEU A 212 6.46 -0.22 -7.00
N ALA A 213 6.97 -0.71 -8.12
CA ALA A 213 8.07 -1.69 -8.14
C ALA A 213 9.32 -1.14 -7.42
N VAL A 214 9.70 0.10 -7.69
CA VAL A 214 10.83 0.76 -7.01
C VAL A 214 10.56 0.89 -5.50
N SER A 215 9.35 1.27 -5.10
CA SER A 215 9.00 1.45 -3.68
C SER A 215 9.13 0.17 -2.84
N ASN A 216 8.99 -1.01 -3.46
CA ASN A 216 9.15 -2.29 -2.78
C ASN A 216 10.61 -2.71 -2.60
N THR A 217 11.51 -2.31 -3.52
CA THR A 217 12.93 -2.70 -3.44
C THR A 217 13.66 -2.10 -2.22
N GLY A 218 13.12 -1.02 -1.64
CA GLY A 218 13.68 -0.33 -0.48
C GLY A 218 13.19 -0.81 0.90
N GLN A 219 12.42 -1.90 1.00
CA GLN A 219 11.88 -2.37 2.28
C GLN A 219 12.88 -3.24 3.06
N ASN A 220 13.87 -2.59 3.69
CA ASN A 220 14.63 -3.19 4.79
C ASN A 220 13.77 -3.20 6.07
N GLU A 221 13.65 -4.35 6.72
CA GLU A 221 12.79 -4.67 7.88
C GLU A 221 13.17 -3.95 9.20
N ASN A 222 13.98 -2.88 9.20
CA ASN A 222 14.46 -2.27 10.44
C ASN A 222 13.98 -0.82 10.70
N LEU A 223 13.08 -0.29 9.86
CA LEU A 223 12.53 1.07 10.02
C LEU A 223 11.02 1.09 9.75
N PHE A 224 10.22 0.68 10.74
CA PHE A 224 8.80 0.41 10.53
C PHE A 224 7.87 1.62 10.79
N ASP A 225 8.02 2.41 11.86
CA ASP A 225 6.89 3.27 12.28
C ASP A 225 6.57 4.47 11.35
N VAL A 226 7.53 5.36 11.05
CA VAL A 226 7.26 6.55 10.22
C VAL A 226 7.13 6.20 8.73
N LYS A 227 7.73 5.09 8.32
CA LYS A 227 7.72 4.63 6.93
C LYS A 227 6.38 3.99 6.57
N ASP A 228 5.73 3.32 7.53
CA ASP A 228 4.46 2.64 7.31
C ASP A 228 3.30 3.63 7.10
N GLU A 229 3.24 4.71 7.89
CA GLU A 229 2.23 5.75 7.69
C GLU A 229 2.37 6.41 6.31
N PHE A 230 3.59 6.79 5.92
CA PHE A 230 3.85 7.35 4.61
C PHE A 230 3.43 6.39 3.48
N LEU A 231 3.90 5.13 3.54
CA LEU A 231 3.62 4.15 2.50
C LEU A 231 2.13 3.89 2.39
N ALA A 232 1.41 3.91 3.52
CA ALA A 232 -0.04 3.79 3.54
C ALA A 232 -0.71 4.97 2.82
N VAL A 233 -0.32 6.23 3.11
CA VAL A 233 -0.89 7.41 2.45
C VAL A 233 -0.54 7.44 0.96
N PHE A 234 0.70 7.09 0.59
CA PHE A 234 1.14 7.02 -0.80
C PHE A 234 0.34 5.98 -1.58
N ARG A 235 0.27 4.75 -1.06
CA ARG A 235 -0.53 3.66 -1.65
C ARG A 235 -2.00 4.07 -1.78
N ASN A 236 -2.59 4.67 -0.75
CA ASN A 236 -3.98 5.12 -0.81
C ASN A 236 -4.19 6.18 -1.91
N SER A 237 -3.25 7.12 -2.06
CA SER A 237 -3.32 8.16 -3.10
C SER A 237 -3.20 7.57 -4.51
N ILE A 238 -2.26 6.65 -4.73
CA ILE A 238 -2.12 5.92 -6.00
C ILE A 238 -3.38 5.10 -6.30
N ARG A 239 -3.92 4.39 -5.31
CA ARG A 239 -5.15 3.59 -5.44
C ARG A 239 -6.32 4.48 -5.88
N LYS A 240 -6.51 5.65 -5.27
CA LYS A 240 -7.54 6.63 -5.67
C LYS A 240 -7.36 7.10 -7.11
N CYS A 241 -6.12 7.38 -7.51
CA CYS A 241 -5.82 7.77 -8.89
C CYS A 241 -6.17 6.64 -9.88
N LEU A 242 -5.73 5.40 -9.61
CA LEU A 242 -6.04 4.23 -10.43
C LEU A 242 -7.54 3.98 -10.53
N GLN A 243 -8.27 4.03 -9.42
CA GLN A 243 -9.72 3.89 -9.40
C GLN A 243 -10.42 4.94 -10.26
N THR A 244 -9.90 6.17 -10.25
CA THR A 244 -10.45 7.26 -11.07
C THR A 244 -10.12 7.05 -12.55
N ALA A 245 -8.92 6.57 -12.86
CA ALA A 245 -8.52 6.16 -14.21
C ALA A 245 -9.44 5.04 -14.77
N PHE A 246 -9.76 4.05 -13.96
CA PHE A 246 -10.62 2.92 -14.35
C PHE A 246 -12.08 3.29 -14.58
N LYS A 247 -12.53 4.47 -14.12
CA LYS A 247 -13.83 5.02 -14.51
C LYS A 247 -13.83 5.52 -15.96
N LEU A 248 -12.66 5.86 -16.51
CA LEU A 248 -12.52 6.40 -17.86
C LEU A 248 -12.15 5.35 -18.91
N LYS A 249 -11.26 4.42 -18.56
CA LYS A 249 -10.75 3.37 -19.47
C LYS A 249 -10.92 2.01 -18.81
N SER A 250 -11.23 1.01 -19.63
CA SER A 250 -11.31 -0.36 -19.14
C SER A 250 -9.95 -0.78 -18.53
N PRO A 251 -9.90 -1.27 -17.28
CA PRO A 251 -8.71 -1.86 -16.69
C PRO A 251 -8.27 -3.16 -17.38
N GLN A 252 -9.16 -3.83 -18.13
CA GLN A 252 -8.97 -5.19 -18.64
C GLN A 252 -7.63 -5.39 -19.40
N PRO A 253 -7.23 -4.55 -20.36
CA PRO A 253 -5.97 -4.75 -21.08
C PRO A 253 -4.75 -4.69 -20.16
N TYR A 254 -4.80 -3.88 -19.11
CA TYR A 254 -3.72 -3.76 -18.14
C TYR A 254 -3.69 -4.94 -17.17
N LEU A 255 -4.86 -5.45 -16.78
CA LEU A 255 -4.96 -6.69 -16.01
C LEU A 255 -4.37 -7.86 -16.79
N GLU A 256 -4.64 -7.97 -18.10
CA GLU A 256 -4.07 -9.02 -18.96
C GLU A 256 -2.55 -8.92 -19.08
N ILE A 257 -1.99 -7.72 -19.26
CA ILE A 257 -0.55 -7.49 -19.28
C ILE A 257 0.08 -7.91 -17.94
N LEU A 258 -0.56 -7.54 -16.84
CA LEU A 258 -0.11 -7.83 -15.49
C LEU A 258 -0.16 -9.33 -15.18
N LEU A 259 -1.26 -10.01 -15.52
CA LEU A 259 -1.39 -11.45 -15.40
C LEU A 259 -0.36 -12.18 -16.28
N SER A 260 -0.11 -11.70 -17.51
CA SER A 260 0.94 -12.25 -18.37
C SER A 260 2.33 -12.10 -17.75
N SER A 261 2.63 -10.94 -17.16
CA SER A 261 3.89 -10.67 -16.47
C SER A 261 4.09 -11.61 -15.29
N ILE A 262 3.06 -11.75 -14.45
CA ILE A 262 3.06 -12.64 -13.28
C ILE A 262 3.22 -14.12 -13.69
N ARG A 263 2.53 -14.56 -14.74
CA ARG A 263 2.62 -15.95 -15.24
C ARG A 263 4.01 -16.28 -15.78
N THR A 264 4.74 -15.29 -16.25
CA THR A 264 6.09 -15.50 -16.79
C THR A 264 7.09 -15.83 -15.69
N ASP A 265 6.92 -15.24 -14.51
CA ASP A 265 7.77 -15.50 -13.34
C ASP A 265 6.97 -15.39 -12.03
N PRO A 266 6.25 -16.47 -11.64
CA PRO A 266 5.37 -16.42 -10.47
C PRO A 266 6.11 -16.31 -9.14
N ASN A 267 7.44 -16.52 -9.14
CA ASN A 267 8.27 -16.44 -7.94
C ASN A 267 8.96 -15.07 -7.80
N ASP A 268 8.82 -14.16 -8.78
CA ASP A 268 9.34 -12.80 -8.67
C ASP A 268 8.38 -11.92 -7.88
N PHE A 269 8.49 -11.99 -6.55
CA PHE A 269 7.66 -11.23 -5.62
C PHE A 269 7.77 -9.71 -5.82
N SER A 270 8.88 -9.22 -6.39
CA SER A 270 9.08 -7.80 -6.67
C SER A 270 8.13 -7.28 -7.76
N LYS A 271 7.71 -8.16 -8.68
CA LYS A 271 6.70 -7.89 -9.71
C LYS A 271 5.30 -8.27 -9.27
N LEU A 272 5.19 -9.31 -8.44
CA LEU A 272 3.92 -9.86 -7.98
C LEU A 272 3.14 -8.87 -7.13
N GLU A 273 3.80 -8.24 -6.15
CA GLU A 273 3.15 -7.34 -5.20
C GLU A 273 2.55 -6.10 -5.89
N PRO A 274 3.28 -5.33 -6.73
CA PRO A 274 2.70 -4.18 -7.43
C PRO A 274 1.53 -4.59 -8.31
N GLY A 275 1.59 -5.80 -8.86
CA GLY A 275 0.53 -6.36 -9.68
C GLY A 275 -0.75 -6.59 -8.89
N ILE A 276 -0.65 -7.24 -7.72
CA ILE A 276 -1.81 -7.47 -6.84
C ILE A 276 -2.35 -6.14 -6.31
N PHE A 277 -1.48 -5.20 -5.94
CA PHE A 277 -1.87 -3.86 -5.51
C PHE A 277 -2.66 -3.13 -6.62
N TYR A 278 -2.19 -3.20 -7.87
CA TYR A 278 -2.88 -2.62 -9.01
C TYR A 278 -4.27 -3.25 -9.23
N ALA A 279 -4.35 -4.59 -9.18
CA ALA A 279 -5.62 -5.31 -9.27
C ALA A 279 -6.59 -4.94 -8.13
N SER A 280 -6.09 -4.69 -6.90
CA SER A 280 -6.93 -4.23 -5.77
C SER A 280 -7.67 -2.94 -6.09
N SER A 281 -7.05 -2.06 -6.90
CA SER A 281 -7.66 -0.80 -7.30
C SER A 281 -8.82 -0.97 -8.28
N MET A 282 -9.00 -2.16 -8.87
CA MET A 282 -10.12 -2.47 -9.77
C MET A 282 -11.38 -2.93 -9.03
N LEU A 283 -11.24 -3.44 -7.80
CA LEU A 283 -12.33 -4.11 -7.06
C LEU A 283 -13.50 -3.19 -6.71
N ASN A 284 -13.26 -1.87 -6.61
CA ASN A 284 -14.30 -0.87 -6.39
C ASN A 284 -15.31 -0.75 -7.55
N ASN A 285 -15.06 -1.42 -8.67
CA ASN A 285 -16.01 -1.49 -9.77
C ASN A 285 -16.54 -2.93 -9.87
N PRO A 286 -17.83 -3.16 -9.55
CA PRO A 286 -18.41 -4.50 -9.46
C PRO A 286 -18.38 -5.25 -10.80
N LYS A 287 -18.20 -4.55 -11.93
CA LYS A 287 -18.05 -5.19 -13.25
C LYS A 287 -16.76 -5.99 -13.37
N PHE A 288 -15.71 -5.63 -12.62
CA PHE A 288 -14.38 -6.20 -12.74
C PHE A 288 -14.02 -7.19 -11.62
N ALA A 289 -14.91 -7.38 -10.63
CA ALA A 289 -14.69 -8.37 -9.57
C ALA A 289 -14.54 -9.79 -10.14
N VAL A 290 -15.30 -10.13 -11.19
CA VAL A 290 -15.21 -11.44 -11.86
C VAL A 290 -13.86 -11.61 -12.57
N ASP A 291 -13.34 -10.56 -13.20
CA ASP A 291 -12.05 -10.59 -13.90
C ASP A 291 -10.87 -10.78 -12.93
N CYS A 292 -11.08 -10.49 -11.64
CA CYS A 292 -10.09 -10.67 -10.58
C CYS A 292 -9.97 -12.11 -10.06
N HIS A 293 -10.79 -13.07 -10.52
CA HIS A 293 -10.70 -14.48 -10.10
C HIS A 293 -9.31 -15.08 -10.33
N GLU A 294 -8.65 -14.75 -11.43
CA GLU A 294 -7.31 -15.26 -11.69
C GLU A 294 -6.29 -14.72 -10.67
N VAL A 295 -6.45 -13.48 -10.22
CA VAL A 295 -5.61 -12.86 -9.18
C VAL A 295 -5.86 -13.54 -7.83
N VAL A 296 -7.12 -13.88 -7.51
CA VAL A 296 -7.41 -14.66 -6.30
C VAL A 296 -6.74 -16.03 -6.37
N LYS A 297 -6.88 -16.77 -7.47
CA LYS A 297 -6.22 -18.08 -7.64
C LYS A 297 -4.70 -17.98 -7.49
N LEU A 298 -4.11 -16.92 -8.03
CA LEU A 298 -2.70 -16.64 -7.87
C LEU A 298 -2.34 -16.45 -6.39
N ILE A 299 -3.07 -15.59 -5.66
CA ILE A 299 -2.83 -15.32 -4.24
C ILE A 299 -2.93 -16.60 -3.41
N LEU A 300 -3.93 -17.44 -3.66
CA LEU A 300 -4.11 -18.69 -2.91
C LEU A 300 -2.97 -19.70 -3.11
N ASN A 301 -2.12 -19.52 -4.13
CA ASN A 301 -0.92 -20.32 -4.37
C ASN A 301 0.36 -19.69 -3.80
N ILE A 302 0.31 -18.45 -3.30
CA ILE A 302 1.45 -17.80 -2.64
C ILE A 302 1.66 -18.45 -1.28
N PRO A 303 2.89 -18.89 -0.95
CA PRO A 303 3.15 -19.53 0.33
C PRO A 303 3.14 -18.50 1.47
N PRO A 304 2.73 -18.88 2.69
CA PRO A 304 2.57 -17.96 3.81
C PRO A 304 3.88 -17.35 4.33
N ASP A 305 5.03 -17.91 3.95
CA ASP A 305 6.38 -17.43 4.26
C ASP A 305 6.95 -16.48 3.20
N ALA A 306 6.15 -16.07 2.20
CA ALA A 306 6.54 -15.05 1.23
C ALA A 306 6.79 -13.69 1.92
N PRO A 307 7.43 -12.72 1.25
CA PRO A 307 7.74 -11.42 1.84
C PRO A 307 6.52 -10.77 2.50
N VAL A 308 6.70 -10.28 3.73
CA VAL A 308 5.61 -9.77 4.59
C VAL A 308 4.75 -8.73 3.85
N THR A 309 5.37 -7.89 3.03
CA THR A 309 4.66 -6.81 2.32
C THR A 309 3.80 -7.34 1.18
N LEU A 310 4.23 -8.42 0.50
CA LEU A 310 3.38 -9.14 -0.44
C LEU A 310 2.19 -9.78 0.28
N ILE A 311 2.42 -10.44 1.43
CA ILE A 311 1.35 -11.07 2.22
C ILE A 311 0.32 -10.03 2.69
N LYS A 312 0.75 -8.86 3.19
CA LYS A 312 -0.16 -7.77 3.57
C LYS A 312 -1.02 -7.32 2.39
N THR A 313 -0.42 -7.09 1.23
CA THR A 313 -1.13 -6.70 0.01
C THR A 313 -2.11 -7.78 -0.46
N CYS A 314 -1.74 -9.06 -0.35
CA CYS A 314 -2.64 -10.19 -0.64
C CYS A 314 -3.84 -10.20 0.31
N CYS A 315 -3.62 -10.03 1.62
CA CYS A 315 -4.69 -9.98 2.61
C CYS A 315 -5.65 -8.82 2.33
N GLU A 316 -5.13 -7.64 2.01
CA GLU A 316 -5.92 -6.47 1.65
C GLU A 316 -6.76 -6.72 0.40
N PHE A 317 -6.15 -7.26 -0.64
CA PHE A 317 -6.85 -7.62 -1.88
C PHE A 317 -7.98 -8.61 -1.60
N LEU A 318 -7.72 -9.69 -0.86
CA LEU A 318 -8.71 -10.72 -0.56
C LEU A 318 -9.87 -10.16 0.28
N ARG A 319 -9.58 -9.29 1.26
CA ARG A 319 -10.62 -8.61 2.02
C ARG A 319 -11.47 -7.72 1.12
N ASP A 320 -10.84 -6.86 0.33
CA ASP A 320 -11.55 -5.95 -0.57
C ASP A 320 -12.35 -6.76 -1.62
N PHE A 321 -11.87 -7.93 -2.03
CA PHE A 321 -12.57 -8.85 -2.93
C PHE A 321 -13.83 -9.42 -2.26
N ILE A 322 -13.73 -9.93 -1.02
CA ILE A 322 -14.88 -10.43 -0.25
C ILE A 322 -15.94 -9.32 -0.09
N GLU A 323 -15.53 -8.12 0.33
CA GLU A 323 -16.44 -6.99 0.55
C GLU A 323 -17.21 -6.61 -0.72
N ASN A 324 -16.55 -6.61 -1.89
CA ASN A 324 -17.18 -6.25 -3.16
C ASN A 324 -17.98 -7.40 -3.78
N CYS A 325 -17.64 -8.67 -3.50
CA CYS A 325 -18.37 -9.82 -3.99
C CYS A 325 -19.69 -10.05 -3.25
N ASP A 326 -19.76 -9.83 -1.93
CA ASP A 326 -21.01 -9.94 -1.14
C ASP A 326 -22.11 -9.01 -1.72
N VAL A 327 -21.73 -7.83 -2.23
CA VAL A 327 -22.66 -6.88 -2.88
C VAL A 327 -23.18 -7.40 -4.23
N ALA A 328 -22.39 -8.25 -4.91
CA ALA A 328 -22.68 -8.75 -6.25
C ALA A 328 -23.41 -10.11 -6.28
N GLU A 329 -23.64 -10.76 -5.12
CA GLU A 329 -24.23 -12.11 -4.98
C GLU A 329 -25.63 -12.29 -5.61
N ASN A 330 -26.30 -11.21 -6.04
CA ASN A 330 -27.47 -11.32 -6.91
C ASN A 330 -27.15 -11.82 -8.33
N SER A 331 -25.87 -11.94 -8.69
CA SER A 331 -25.43 -12.47 -9.97
C SER A 331 -24.94 -13.91 -9.80
N SER A 332 -25.59 -14.86 -10.47
CA SER A 332 -25.31 -16.31 -10.39
C SER A 332 -23.95 -16.75 -10.95
N LEU A 333 -23.01 -15.81 -11.19
CA LEU A 333 -21.77 -16.02 -11.94
C LEU A 333 -20.54 -16.42 -11.09
N THR A 334 -20.58 -16.32 -9.76
CA THR A 334 -19.38 -16.49 -8.90
C THR A 334 -19.17 -17.91 -8.36
N ARG A 335 -19.31 -18.96 -9.19
CA ARG A 335 -19.09 -20.36 -8.74
C ARG A 335 -17.64 -20.83 -8.76
N GLU A 336 -16.70 -20.05 -9.29
CA GLU A 336 -15.36 -20.57 -9.57
C GLU A 336 -14.43 -20.60 -8.35
N ILE A 337 -14.63 -19.71 -7.37
CA ILE A 337 -13.77 -19.60 -6.18
C ILE A 337 -14.64 -19.62 -4.94
N SER A 338 -14.39 -20.58 -4.04
CA SER A 338 -15.08 -20.61 -2.75
C SER A 338 -14.43 -19.62 -1.77
N PHE A 339 -15.25 -18.85 -1.07
CA PHE A 339 -14.78 -18.04 0.06
C PHE A 339 -14.10 -18.89 1.13
N ASP A 340 -14.49 -20.16 1.29
CA ASP A 340 -13.81 -21.12 2.15
C ASP A 340 -12.30 -21.23 1.85
N SER A 341 -11.92 -21.26 0.56
CA SER A 341 -10.51 -21.33 0.18
C SER A 341 -9.75 -20.05 0.55
N ILE A 342 -10.43 -18.90 0.43
CA ILE A 342 -9.88 -17.60 0.81
C ILE A 342 -9.65 -17.52 2.32
N TYR A 343 -10.67 -17.85 3.12
CA TYR A 343 -10.55 -17.85 4.57
C TYR A 343 -9.54 -18.88 5.08
N GLN A 344 -9.45 -20.04 4.42
CA GLN A 344 -8.42 -21.03 4.74
C GLN A 344 -7.01 -20.49 4.51
N TRP A 345 -6.77 -19.75 3.43
CA TRP A 345 -5.47 -19.12 3.18
C TRP A 345 -5.19 -18.00 4.20
N LEU A 346 -6.15 -17.11 4.46
CA LEU A 346 -6.00 -16.03 5.45
C LEU A 346 -5.70 -16.57 6.86
N ALA A 347 -6.24 -17.73 7.23
CA ALA A 347 -5.97 -18.37 8.50
C ALA A 347 -4.53 -18.90 8.65
N THR A 348 -3.77 -18.99 7.54
CA THR A 348 -2.33 -19.30 7.58
C THR A 348 -1.46 -18.07 7.83
N VAL A 349 -2.01 -16.86 7.67
CA VAL A 349 -1.34 -15.56 7.89
C VAL A 349 -2.22 -14.60 8.72
N PRO A 350 -2.67 -15.02 9.92
CA PRO A 350 -3.71 -14.30 10.66
C PRO A 350 -3.26 -12.91 11.12
N ASP A 351 -1.97 -12.73 11.45
CA ASP A 351 -1.45 -11.44 11.89
C ASP A 351 -1.55 -10.38 10.76
N PRO A 352 -0.97 -10.58 9.55
CA PRO A 352 -1.21 -9.70 8.40
C PRO A 352 -2.69 -9.53 8.04
N ALA A 353 -3.49 -10.59 8.10
CA ALA A 353 -4.91 -10.54 7.77
C ALA A 353 -5.68 -9.62 8.74
N SER A 354 -5.33 -9.66 10.02
CA SER A 354 -5.94 -8.82 11.06
C SER A 354 -5.53 -7.35 10.96
N GLU A 355 -4.29 -7.08 10.51
CA GLU A 355 -3.79 -5.71 10.32
C GLU A 355 -4.54 -4.96 9.23
N THR A 356 -5.14 -5.67 8.26
CA THR A 356 -5.94 -5.02 7.22
C THR A 356 -7.05 -4.15 7.81
N LEU A 357 -7.64 -4.57 8.94
CA LEU A 357 -8.73 -3.88 9.64
C LEU A 357 -8.30 -2.57 10.30
N LYS A 358 -7.02 -2.42 10.63
CA LYS A 358 -6.49 -1.21 11.27
C LYS A 358 -6.36 -0.02 10.31
N ARG A 359 -6.52 -0.25 9.01
CA ARG A 359 -6.40 0.84 8.03
C ARG A 359 -7.51 1.86 8.21
N ASP A 360 -7.13 3.13 8.07
CA ASP A 360 -8.05 4.26 7.95
C ASP A 360 -9.01 4.01 6.78
N ARG A 361 -10.14 3.38 7.08
CA ARG A 361 -11.31 3.47 6.22
C ARG A 361 -11.72 4.93 6.26
N GLU A 362 -11.94 5.52 5.09
CA GLU A 362 -12.69 6.77 5.06
C GLU A 362 -13.98 6.52 5.84
N PRO A 363 -14.25 7.29 6.92
CA PRO A 363 -15.33 6.98 7.83
C PRO A 363 -16.61 6.83 7.01
N ARG A 364 -17.08 5.59 6.87
CA ARG A 364 -18.32 5.35 6.18
C ARG A 364 -19.43 5.97 7.03
N LYS A 365 -20.54 6.31 6.37
CA LYS A 365 -21.70 6.88 7.06
C LYS A 365 -22.31 5.93 8.10
N ASP A 366 -21.96 4.64 8.05
CA ASP A 366 -22.53 3.57 8.88
C ASP A 366 -21.42 2.76 9.56
N VAL A 367 -20.99 3.24 10.73
CA VAL A 367 -19.95 2.59 11.57
C VAL A 367 -20.42 1.21 12.06
N LEU A 368 -21.72 1.04 12.31
CA LEU A 368 -22.28 -0.23 12.78
C LEU A 368 -22.12 -1.33 11.72
N SER A 369 -22.48 -1.03 10.47
CA SER A 369 -22.33 -1.98 9.36
C SER A 369 -20.88 -2.40 9.15
N ASP A 370 -19.94 -1.46 9.26
CA ASP A 370 -18.51 -1.75 9.14
C ASP A 370 -18.02 -2.67 10.27
N ASN A 371 -18.40 -2.40 11.51
CA ASN A 371 -18.01 -3.23 12.66
C ASN A 371 -18.60 -4.65 12.58
N ILE A 372 -19.83 -4.79 12.09
CA ILE A 372 -20.45 -6.11 11.83
C ILE A 372 -19.67 -6.85 10.75
N SER A 373 -19.35 -6.17 9.64
CA SER A 373 -18.57 -6.75 8.53
C SER A 373 -17.18 -7.21 8.99
N ASP A 374 -16.51 -6.41 9.82
CA ASP A 374 -15.18 -6.74 10.36
C ASP A 374 -15.24 -7.95 11.27
N CYS A 375 -16.22 -8.00 12.17
CA CYS A 375 -16.41 -9.17 13.02
C CYS A 375 -16.72 -10.43 12.20
N LYS A 376 -17.55 -10.33 11.16
CA LYS A 376 -17.84 -11.44 10.24
C LYS A 376 -16.56 -11.90 9.52
N TYR A 377 -15.75 -10.98 9.02
CA TYR A 377 -14.48 -11.28 8.37
C TYR A 377 -13.50 -12.00 9.31
N ILE A 378 -13.28 -11.47 10.52
CA ILE A 378 -12.38 -12.10 11.51
C ILE A 378 -12.89 -13.47 11.93
N ASN A 379 -14.19 -13.61 12.20
CA ASN A 379 -14.78 -14.88 12.61
C ASN A 379 -14.57 -15.98 11.57
N ASN A 380 -14.72 -15.68 10.28
CA ASN A 380 -14.48 -16.63 9.21
C ASN A 380 -13.01 -17.09 9.12
N ILE A 381 -12.05 -16.21 9.43
CA ILE A 381 -10.63 -16.58 9.54
C ILE A 381 -10.40 -17.44 10.78
N LEU A 382 -10.93 -16.99 11.93
CA LEU A 382 -10.74 -17.61 13.23
C LEU A 382 -11.15 -19.07 13.22
N VAL A 383 -12.31 -19.41 12.66
CA VAL A 383 -12.81 -20.80 12.61
C VAL A 383 -11.96 -21.74 11.75
N ARG A 384 -11.02 -21.20 10.98
CA ARG A 384 -10.06 -21.96 10.16
C ARG A 384 -8.65 -21.98 10.76
N CYS A 385 -8.39 -21.23 11.83
CA CYS A 385 -7.09 -21.23 12.51
C CYS A 385 -6.82 -22.55 13.23
N ARG A 386 -5.59 -23.05 13.12
CA ARG A 386 -5.14 -24.29 13.79
C ARG A 386 -4.38 -24.04 15.08
N GLU A 387 -3.74 -22.88 15.19
CA GLU A 387 -2.87 -22.53 16.31
C GLU A 387 -3.67 -21.73 17.35
N SER A 388 -3.57 -22.12 18.62
CA SER A 388 -4.40 -21.58 19.70
C SER A 388 -4.10 -20.10 19.99
N ASP A 389 -2.86 -19.67 19.81
CA ASP A 389 -2.43 -18.28 19.98
C ASP A 389 -3.03 -17.39 18.88
N HIS A 390 -3.14 -17.88 17.64
CA HIS A 390 -3.86 -17.19 16.56
C HIS A 390 -5.34 -17.01 16.88
N VAL A 391 -6.00 -18.06 17.38
CA VAL A 391 -7.41 -18.00 17.80
C VAL A 391 -7.58 -16.95 18.91
N GLU A 392 -6.70 -16.96 19.91
CA GLU A 392 -6.74 -15.99 21.01
C GLU A 392 -6.56 -14.55 20.52
N ARG A 393 -5.57 -14.29 19.64
CA ARG A 393 -5.32 -12.96 19.08
C ARG A 393 -6.52 -12.44 18.27
N LEU A 394 -7.08 -13.25 17.38
CA LEU A 394 -8.24 -12.87 16.57
C LEU A 394 -9.51 -12.68 17.42
N ALA A 395 -9.73 -13.54 18.42
CA ALA A 395 -10.83 -13.40 19.36
C ALA A 395 -10.72 -12.10 20.18
N LYS A 396 -9.52 -11.76 20.65
CA LYS A 396 -9.26 -10.47 21.31
C LYS A 396 -9.58 -9.31 20.38
N LEU A 397 -9.15 -9.36 19.12
CA LEU A 397 -9.43 -8.30 18.16
C LEU A 397 -10.94 -8.08 17.94
N ILE A 398 -11.75 -9.15 17.85
CA ILE A 398 -13.22 -9.01 17.81
C ILE A 398 -13.74 -8.34 19.08
N GLY A 399 -13.24 -8.74 20.25
CA GLY A 399 -13.59 -8.10 21.52
C GLY A 399 -13.21 -6.61 21.54
N ASP A 400 -12.07 -6.23 20.95
CA ASP A 400 -11.63 -4.83 20.84
C ASP A 400 -12.56 -4.03 19.92
N VAL A 401 -12.99 -4.61 18.78
CA VAL A 401 -13.97 -3.98 17.88
C VAL A 401 -15.29 -3.71 18.62
N ILE A 402 -15.81 -4.70 19.34
CA ILE A 402 -17.06 -4.54 20.12
C ILE A 402 -16.87 -3.48 21.21
N ARG A 403 -15.77 -3.54 21.97
CA ARG A 403 -15.49 -2.59 23.07
C ARG A 403 -15.37 -1.14 22.58
N ASN A 404 -14.82 -0.93 21.38
CA ASN A 404 -14.67 0.39 20.78
C ASN A 404 -15.92 0.86 20.01
N THR A 405 -16.95 0.01 19.89
CA THR A 405 -18.23 0.36 19.28
C THR A 405 -19.08 1.16 20.28
N HIS A 406 -19.88 2.12 19.80
CA HIS A 406 -20.82 2.85 20.66
C HIS A 406 -21.81 1.90 21.35
N GLU A 407 -22.19 2.16 22.61
CA GLU A 407 -22.93 1.23 23.48
C GLU A 407 -24.18 0.61 22.83
N ASN A 408 -24.99 1.41 22.13
CA ASN A 408 -26.19 0.91 21.45
C ASN A 408 -25.87 -0.03 20.28
N ASP A 409 -24.78 0.24 19.57
CA ASP A 409 -24.36 -0.49 18.37
C ASP A 409 -23.58 -1.75 18.76
N ALA A 410 -22.85 -1.72 19.88
CA ALA A 410 -22.07 -2.84 20.40
C ALA A 410 -22.94 -4.07 20.67
N ILE A 411 -24.19 -3.88 21.11
CA ILE A 411 -25.16 -4.96 21.31
C ILE A 411 -25.51 -5.65 19.99
N GLU A 412 -25.69 -4.88 18.91
CA GLU A 412 -26.01 -5.42 17.59
C GLU A 412 -24.79 -6.12 16.97
N VAL A 413 -23.59 -5.55 17.11
CA VAL A 413 -22.33 -6.22 16.70
C VAL A 413 -22.16 -7.54 17.46
N LEU A 414 -22.34 -7.53 18.78
CA LEU A 414 -22.25 -8.74 19.61
C LEU A 414 -23.30 -9.77 19.21
N ARG A 415 -24.53 -9.35 18.87
CA ARG A 415 -25.56 -10.27 18.37
C ARG A 415 -25.11 -10.94 17.08
N GLY A 416 -24.56 -10.19 16.12
CA GLY A 416 -24.02 -10.75 14.89
C GLY A 416 -22.90 -11.77 15.13
N VAL A 417 -22.02 -11.50 16.11
CA VAL A 417 -20.99 -12.46 16.54
C VAL A 417 -21.61 -13.72 17.14
N LEU A 418 -22.59 -13.58 18.04
CA LEU A 418 -23.26 -14.73 18.67
C LEU A 418 -24.00 -15.58 17.64
N ASP A 419 -24.72 -14.96 16.70
CA ASP A 419 -25.44 -15.66 15.64
C ASP A 419 -24.48 -16.46 14.75
N PHE A 420 -23.29 -15.92 14.45
CA PHE A 420 -22.26 -16.65 13.72
C PHE A 420 -21.82 -17.95 14.41
N TYR A 421 -21.63 -17.95 15.74
CA TYR A 421 -21.20 -19.14 16.48
C TYR A 421 -22.35 -20.11 16.77
N LYS A 422 -23.59 -19.60 16.83
CA LYS A 422 -24.78 -20.38 17.14
C LYS A 422 -24.98 -21.50 16.13
N ASP A 423 -25.10 -21.16 14.85
CA ASP A 423 -25.52 -22.13 13.81
C ASP A 423 -24.54 -23.30 13.65
N PRO A 424 -23.21 -23.09 13.58
CA PRO A 424 -22.25 -24.20 13.53
C PRO A 424 -22.34 -25.10 14.77
N VAL A 425 -22.47 -24.54 15.97
CA VAL A 425 -22.57 -25.32 17.21
C VAL A 425 -23.85 -26.16 17.22
N TYR A 426 -25.00 -25.57 16.89
CA TYR A 426 -26.26 -26.31 16.75
C TYR A 426 -26.15 -27.42 15.71
N HIS A 427 -25.58 -27.12 14.54
CA HIS A 427 -25.39 -28.11 13.49
C HIS A 427 -24.50 -29.27 13.93
N GLN A 428 -23.40 -29.00 14.65
CA GLN A 428 -22.54 -30.07 15.17
C GLN A 428 -23.28 -30.96 16.17
N ILE A 429 -24.05 -30.35 17.07
CA ILE A 429 -24.83 -31.07 18.09
C ILE A 429 -25.92 -31.95 17.44
N GLU A 430 -26.64 -31.44 16.44
CA GLU A 430 -27.79 -32.14 15.85
C GLU A 430 -27.38 -33.18 14.82
N ASN A 431 -26.38 -32.89 13.98
CA ASN A 431 -26.14 -33.65 12.75
C ASN A 431 -24.85 -34.47 12.75
N ASN A 432 -23.92 -34.24 13.68
CA ASN A 432 -22.64 -34.96 13.66
C ASN A 432 -22.74 -36.30 14.40
N SER A 433 -22.57 -37.40 13.67
CA SER A 433 -22.52 -38.75 14.26
C SER A 433 -21.26 -39.00 15.09
N ASP A 434 -20.17 -38.28 14.80
CA ASP A 434 -18.93 -38.35 15.58
C ASP A 434 -19.00 -37.37 16.76
N ARG A 435 -19.32 -37.91 17.94
CA ARG A 435 -19.43 -37.15 19.18
C ARG A 435 -18.11 -36.51 19.61
N SER A 436 -16.97 -37.16 19.34
CA SER A 436 -15.67 -36.62 19.73
C SER A 436 -15.35 -35.38 18.91
N GLU A 437 -15.60 -35.44 17.60
CA GLU A 437 -15.36 -34.30 16.71
C GLU A 437 -16.34 -33.15 17.00
N SER A 438 -17.62 -33.46 17.20
CA SER A 438 -18.61 -32.47 17.64
C SER A 438 -18.18 -31.76 18.92
N ALA A 439 -17.73 -32.51 19.94
CA ALA A 439 -17.30 -31.93 21.21
C ALA A 439 -16.09 -31.01 21.02
N ARG A 440 -15.09 -31.41 20.21
CA ARG A 440 -13.91 -30.58 19.93
C ARG A 440 -14.27 -29.28 19.22
N ILE A 441 -15.12 -29.35 18.19
CA ILE A 441 -15.56 -28.17 17.45
C ILE A 441 -16.39 -27.25 18.37
N THR A 442 -17.29 -27.79 19.18
CA THR A 442 -18.06 -27.01 20.16
C THR A 442 -17.14 -26.32 21.16
N ILE A 443 -16.17 -27.05 21.76
CA ILE A 443 -15.21 -26.48 22.71
C ILE A 443 -14.42 -25.34 22.05
N PHE A 444 -13.94 -25.55 20.82
CA PHE A 444 -13.21 -24.53 20.06
C PHE A 444 -14.02 -23.23 19.92
N HIS A 445 -15.25 -23.31 19.41
CA HIS A 445 -16.12 -22.15 19.24
C HIS A 445 -16.43 -21.46 20.58
N MET A 446 -16.66 -22.25 21.62
CA MET A 446 -16.95 -21.72 22.96
C MET A 446 -15.75 -21.05 23.62
N THR A 447 -14.54 -21.55 23.40
CA THR A 447 -13.31 -20.91 23.86
C THR A 447 -13.11 -19.57 23.18
N ALA A 448 -13.26 -19.49 21.85
CA ALA A 448 -13.18 -18.23 21.11
C ALA A 448 -14.21 -17.21 21.63
N LEU A 449 -15.46 -17.62 21.78
CA LEU A 449 -16.52 -16.77 22.31
C LEU A 449 -16.23 -16.28 23.73
N SER A 450 -15.69 -17.14 24.60
CA SER A 450 -15.28 -16.74 25.95
C SER A 450 -14.22 -15.64 25.94
N ILE A 451 -13.24 -15.74 25.04
CA ILE A 451 -12.17 -14.75 24.93
C ILE A 451 -12.74 -13.41 24.45
N ILE A 452 -13.62 -13.44 23.44
CA ILE A 452 -14.32 -12.26 22.93
C ILE A 452 -15.06 -11.57 24.07
N LEU A 453 -15.93 -12.30 24.78
CA LEU A 453 -16.76 -11.76 25.86
C LEU A 453 -15.95 -11.23 27.05
N ASN A 454 -14.86 -11.89 27.41
CA ASN A 454 -13.99 -11.39 28.46
C ASN A 454 -13.29 -10.09 28.06
N ASN A 455 -12.94 -9.94 26.77
CA ASN A 455 -12.24 -8.75 26.28
C ASN A 455 -13.15 -7.53 26.07
N THR A 456 -14.48 -7.72 25.93
CA THR A 456 -15.42 -6.59 25.89
C THR A 456 -15.53 -5.86 27.23
N GLY A 457 -15.11 -6.47 28.33
CA GLY A 457 -15.10 -5.86 29.68
C GLY A 457 -16.44 -5.85 30.40
N ASP A 458 -17.53 -6.20 29.72
CA ASP A 458 -18.89 -6.18 30.26
C ASP A 458 -19.38 -7.55 30.76
N VAL A 459 -18.71 -8.64 30.38
CA VAL A 459 -19.16 -10.00 30.67
C VAL A 459 -18.10 -10.77 31.44
N ASN A 460 -18.44 -11.20 32.65
CA ASN A 460 -17.62 -12.16 33.40
C ASN A 460 -18.07 -13.58 33.03
N VAL A 461 -17.33 -14.26 32.15
CA VAL A 461 -17.62 -15.65 31.80
C VAL A 461 -17.01 -16.57 32.86
N ASN A 462 -17.84 -17.10 33.77
CA ASN A 462 -17.41 -18.12 34.71
C ASN A 462 -17.67 -19.53 34.16
N TRP A 463 -16.60 -20.28 33.91
CA TRP A 463 -16.65 -21.69 33.54
C TRP A 463 -16.71 -22.54 34.81
N ASP A 464 -17.90 -22.72 35.38
CA ASP A 464 -18.06 -23.70 36.46
C ASP A 464 -17.96 -25.11 35.86
N GLN A 465 -16.81 -25.77 36.04
CA GLN A 465 -16.68 -27.20 35.79
C GLN A 465 -17.58 -27.93 36.78
N TYR A 466 -18.78 -28.32 36.35
CA TYR A 466 -19.58 -29.32 37.07
C TYR A 466 -18.92 -30.70 36.88
N SER A 467 -17.80 -30.92 37.57
CA SER A 467 -17.31 -32.28 37.82
C SER A 467 -18.36 -32.96 38.70
N ARG A 468 -19.21 -33.81 38.12
CA ARG A 468 -20.19 -34.63 38.85
C ARG A 468 -19.46 -35.49 39.89
N GLY A 469 -19.40 -34.99 41.11
CA GLY A 469 -19.31 -35.81 42.31
C GLY A 469 -20.56 -36.69 42.36
N SER A 470 -20.38 -37.96 42.01
CA SER A 470 -21.31 -39.06 42.12
C SER A 470 -22.31 -38.95 43.29
N ARG A 471 -23.60 -38.90 42.96
CA ARG A 471 -24.66 -39.79 43.47
C ARG A 471 -25.95 -39.53 42.66
N LEU A 472 -26.09 -40.25 41.54
CA LEU A 472 -27.36 -40.35 40.82
C LEU A 472 -28.30 -41.33 41.56
N PRO A 473 -29.61 -41.06 41.65
CA PRO A 473 -30.62 -41.99 42.17
C PRO A 473 -30.75 -43.23 41.26
N LYS A 474 -30.79 -44.42 41.87
CA LYS A 474 -30.77 -45.74 41.21
C LYS A 474 -32.00 -46.13 40.36
N HIS A 475 -32.95 -45.24 40.11
CA HIS A 475 -34.17 -45.61 39.38
C HIS A 475 -34.60 -44.51 38.41
N LEU A 476 -34.05 -44.58 37.19
CA LEU A 476 -34.66 -44.14 35.95
C LEU A 476 -33.86 -44.83 34.83
N GLY A 477 -34.30 -46.05 34.49
CA GLY A 477 -33.93 -46.69 33.24
C GLY A 477 -34.71 -45.99 32.15
N ASP A 478 -33.98 -45.19 31.38
CA ASP A 478 -34.23 -44.69 30.01
C ASP A 478 -33.46 -43.38 29.91
N THR A 479 -32.21 -43.47 29.42
CA THR A 479 -31.36 -42.32 29.12
C THR A 479 -31.96 -41.52 27.95
N TYR A 480 -32.83 -40.59 28.27
CA TYR A 480 -33.10 -39.42 27.44
C TYR A 480 -31.96 -38.42 27.63
N TRP A 481 -31.16 -38.21 26.57
CA TRP A 481 -30.24 -37.09 26.48
C TRP A 481 -31.01 -35.90 25.91
N GLY A 482 -31.44 -35.00 26.79
CA GLY A 482 -32.02 -33.72 26.40
C GLY A 482 -31.13 -32.59 26.88
N LEU A 483 -30.61 -31.78 25.96
CA LEU A 483 -30.13 -30.44 26.30
C LEU A 483 -31.35 -29.60 26.69
N SER A 484 -31.62 -29.45 28.00
CA SER A 484 -32.69 -28.55 28.43
C SER A 484 -32.15 -27.12 28.54
N ASN A 485 -32.64 -26.26 27.65
CA ASN A 485 -32.61 -24.79 27.71
C ASN A 485 -31.21 -24.14 27.75
N GLN A 486 -30.71 -23.72 26.59
CA GLN A 486 -29.80 -22.57 26.53
C GLN A 486 -30.61 -21.32 26.90
N VAL A 487 -30.28 -20.67 28.01
CA VAL A 487 -30.83 -19.36 28.36
C VAL A 487 -29.68 -18.36 28.32
N ILE A 488 -29.58 -17.58 27.24
CA ILE A 488 -28.82 -16.34 27.27
C ILE A 488 -29.68 -15.36 28.05
N LYS A 489 -29.34 -15.12 29.31
CA LYS A 489 -30.07 -14.15 30.14
C LYS A 489 -29.26 -12.86 30.19
N PHE A 490 -29.78 -11.82 29.54
CA PHE A 490 -29.31 -10.45 29.76
C PHE A 490 -29.91 -9.96 31.08
N ILE A 491 -29.08 -9.79 32.10
CA ILE A 491 -29.48 -9.24 33.39
C ILE A 491 -28.92 -7.82 33.46
N PRO A 492 -29.76 -6.76 33.43
CA PRO A 492 -29.27 -5.41 33.69
C PRO A 492 -28.64 -5.36 35.08
N ARG A 493 -27.38 -4.91 35.23
CA ARG A 493 -26.84 -4.70 36.57
C ARG A 493 -27.66 -3.63 37.27
N LYS A 494 -28.22 -3.96 38.44
CA LYS A 494 -28.78 -2.96 39.34
C LYS A 494 -27.66 -2.00 39.74
N ARG A 495 -27.82 -0.72 39.39
CA ARG A 495 -26.91 0.38 39.79
C ARG A 495 -26.60 0.31 41.30
N ASN A 496 -25.34 0.08 41.65
CA ASN A 496 -24.83 0.49 42.95
C ASN A 496 -24.71 2.03 42.92
N ARG A 497 -25.39 2.70 43.86
CA ARG A 497 -25.61 4.16 43.88
C ARG A 497 -24.34 5.03 44.00
N THR A 498 -23.14 4.46 44.01
CA THR A 498 -21.90 5.16 44.36
C THR A 498 -20.82 5.19 43.28
N ALA A 499 -21.03 4.60 42.09
CA ALA A 499 -20.07 4.69 41.00
C ALA A 499 -20.68 5.43 39.80
N SER A 500 -20.02 6.50 39.37
CA SER A 500 -20.36 7.29 38.19
C SER A 500 -19.91 6.57 36.90
N PHE A 501 -20.84 6.50 35.94
CA PHE A 501 -20.73 6.09 34.54
C PHE A 501 -20.52 4.59 34.22
N GLY A 502 -21.48 4.04 33.43
CA GLY A 502 -21.51 2.68 32.88
C GLY A 502 -22.79 1.90 33.24
N ALA A 503 -23.73 1.74 32.30
CA ALA A 503 -24.85 0.81 32.45
C ALA A 503 -24.38 -0.60 32.08
N GLY A 504 -23.77 -1.32 33.03
CA GLY A 504 -23.30 -2.68 32.77
C GLY A 504 -24.46 -3.68 32.58
N PHE A 505 -24.34 -4.58 31.61
CA PHE A 505 -25.19 -5.76 31.47
C PHE A 505 -24.41 -7.00 31.94
N GLU A 506 -25.05 -7.90 32.67
CA GLU A 506 -24.50 -9.23 32.97
C GLU A 506 -25.11 -10.21 31.97
N ILE A 507 -24.26 -10.78 31.10
CA ILE A 507 -24.66 -11.83 30.16
C ILE A 507 -24.29 -13.17 30.80
N ILE A 508 -25.30 -13.95 31.18
CA ILE A 508 -25.09 -15.33 31.64
C ILE A 508 -25.32 -16.24 30.43
N ILE A 509 -24.25 -16.90 29.97
CA ILE A 509 -24.33 -18.00 29.01
C ILE A 509 -24.15 -19.30 29.79
N THR A 510 -25.24 -20.04 29.98
CA THR A 510 -25.18 -21.37 30.61
C THR A 510 -25.20 -22.44 29.55
N LEU A 511 -24.11 -23.19 29.42
CA LEU A 511 -24.01 -24.38 28.59
C LEU A 511 -23.91 -25.62 29.48
N TYR A 512 -24.93 -26.46 29.40
CA TYR A 512 -24.90 -27.78 30.00
C TYR A 512 -24.33 -28.76 28.98
N ILE A 513 -23.05 -29.11 29.10
CA ILE A 513 -22.44 -30.15 28.27
C ILE A 513 -22.24 -31.37 29.17
N ASP A 514 -23.11 -32.38 29.02
CA ASP A 514 -22.98 -33.65 29.73
C ASP A 514 -22.05 -34.57 28.91
N CYS A 515 -20.74 -34.42 29.12
CA CYS A 515 -19.72 -35.27 28.49
C CYS A 515 -19.38 -36.43 29.41
N ASP A 516 -19.90 -37.63 29.11
CA ASP A 516 -19.28 -38.87 29.59
C ASP A 516 -18.03 -39.13 28.74
N PHE A 517 -16.85 -38.84 29.28
CA PHE A 517 -15.54 -39.17 28.69
C PHE A 517 -15.14 -40.62 28.98
#